data_AF-A0A957RB57-F1
#
_entry.id   AF-A0A957RB57-F1
#
_cell.length_a   1.000
_cell.length_b   1.000
_cell.length_c   1.000
_cell.angle_alpha   90.00
_cell.angle_beta   90.00
_cell.angle_gamma   90.00
#
_symmetry.space_group_name_H-M   'P 1'
#
loop_
_entity.id
_entity.type
_entity.pdbx_description
1 polymer ?
#
loop_
_entity_poly.entity_id
_entity_poly.type
_entity_poly.pdbx_seq_one_letter_code
_entity_poly.pdbx_strand_id
1 'polypeptide(L)'
;MLRITLQLVALALALAAVRLVTGAEPFAPYLIRDGLLVAVAAALLFAWHAGGWRATPAPRSVAGLAGFGQLLWLTGLVCLVAGGIGTGFDVGGLPHLIAALIWGLGMVLVVAGAWWPGAAADYDLPAYRWEKDADGHFVRVAAADQAVDGNRAAAIASPRRVALAVIAVLALALLLRVWDLTGTPPGCAASECINGLRLVDGQPLTFSQPGAFNLFERIARLIYSLTGAGVLSLRLTAAVMGFITVLLFAGVARRLTRPAFIAPALLLIALSPWH
;
A
#
# COMPACT_ATOMS: atom_id res chain seq x y z
N MET A 1 23.40 -12.38 -14.78
CA MET A 1 22.89 -11.62 -15.95
C MET A 1 21.37 -11.43 -15.91
N LEU A 2 20.56 -12.48 -15.72
CA LEU A 2 19.08 -12.39 -15.67
C LEU A 2 18.51 -11.36 -14.65
N ARG A 3 19.16 -11.18 -13.50
CA ARG A 3 18.73 -10.20 -12.47
C ARG A 3 18.91 -8.74 -12.92
N ILE A 4 20.03 -8.44 -13.58
CA ILE A 4 20.33 -7.08 -14.06
C ILE A 4 19.38 -6.73 -15.20
N THR A 5 19.12 -7.67 -16.10
CA THR A 5 18.14 -7.48 -17.18
C THR A 5 16.73 -7.22 -16.65
N LEU A 6 16.30 -7.91 -15.59
CA LEU A 6 14.97 -7.69 -14.99
C LEU A 6 14.86 -6.37 -14.22
N GLN A 7 15.96 -5.90 -13.60
CA GLN A 7 16.02 -4.55 -13.00
C GLN A 7 15.98 -3.45 -14.07
N LEU A 8 16.65 -3.65 -15.21
CA LEU A 8 16.57 -2.73 -16.35
C LEU A 8 15.17 -2.71 -16.98
N VAL A 9 14.48 -3.85 -17.05
CA VAL A 9 13.07 -3.92 -17.48
C VAL A 9 12.16 -3.20 -16.48
N ALA A 10 12.37 -3.38 -15.17
CA ALA A 10 11.63 -2.64 -14.15
C ALA A 10 11.86 -1.12 -14.25
N LEU A 11 13.11 -0.70 -14.50
CA LEU A 11 13.45 0.71 -14.72
C LEU A 11 12.80 1.26 -16.00
N ALA A 12 12.79 0.48 -17.08
CA ALA A 12 12.12 0.84 -18.32
C ALA A 12 10.60 0.99 -18.14
N LEU A 13 9.97 0.12 -17.34
CA LEU A 13 8.56 0.23 -16.97
C LEU A 13 8.30 1.47 -16.10
N ALA A 14 9.17 1.78 -15.14
CA ALA A 14 9.06 3.00 -14.33
C ALA A 14 9.18 4.27 -15.19
N LEU A 15 10.12 4.30 -16.15
CA LEU A 15 10.27 5.40 -17.09
C LEU A 15 9.09 5.51 -18.08
N ALA A 16 8.50 4.38 -18.48
CA ALA A 16 7.29 4.36 -19.28
C ALA A 16 6.08 4.91 -18.51
N ALA A 17 5.95 4.59 -17.22
CA ALA A 17 4.95 5.17 -16.33
C ALA A 17 5.10 6.69 -16.21
N VAL A 18 6.33 7.18 -16.05
CA VAL A 18 6.61 8.64 -16.02
C VAL A 18 6.23 9.29 -17.35
N ARG A 19 6.60 8.69 -18.49
CA ARG A 19 6.23 9.22 -19.82
C ARG A 19 4.73 9.23 -20.09
N LEU A 20 4.00 8.23 -19.60
CA LEU A 20 2.53 8.19 -19.66
C LEU A 20 1.91 9.39 -18.94
N VAL A 21 2.52 9.86 -17.86
CA VAL A 21 2.04 11.00 -17.07
C VAL A 21 2.53 12.34 -17.61
N THR A 22 3.78 12.43 -18.09
CA THR A 22 4.39 13.71 -18.52
C THR A 22 4.10 14.09 -19.99
N GLY A 23 3.68 13.13 -20.82
CA GLY A 23 3.41 13.35 -22.24
C GLY A 23 1.94 13.63 -22.61
N ALA A 24 1.03 13.64 -21.64
CA ALA A 24 -0.40 13.77 -21.87
C ALA A 24 -0.97 15.09 -21.36
N GLU A 25 -2.05 15.58 -21.99
CA GLU A 25 -2.70 16.82 -21.59
C GLU A 25 -3.14 16.78 -20.10
N PRO A 26 -2.98 17.89 -19.35
CA PRO A 26 -2.89 17.91 -17.89
C PRO A 26 -4.18 17.56 -17.09
N PHE A 27 -5.23 17.02 -17.72
CA PHE A 27 -6.56 16.90 -17.09
C PHE A 27 -7.18 15.49 -17.16
N ALA A 28 -6.39 14.45 -17.39
CA ALA A 28 -6.89 13.10 -17.52
C ALA A 28 -6.59 12.23 -16.27
N PRO A 29 -7.51 12.13 -15.29
CA PRO A 29 -7.31 11.30 -14.08
C PRO A 29 -7.05 9.81 -14.40
N TYR A 30 -7.44 9.34 -15.59
CA TYR A 30 -7.17 7.99 -16.09
C TYR A 30 -5.70 7.75 -16.50
N LEU A 31 -4.98 8.77 -16.96
CA LEU A 31 -3.55 8.67 -17.28
C LEU A 31 -2.68 8.54 -16.04
N ILE A 32 -3.09 9.17 -14.94
CA ILE A 32 -2.46 9.00 -13.62
C ILE A 32 -2.66 7.56 -13.14
N ARG A 33 -3.87 7.01 -13.29
CA ARG A 33 -4.18 5.63 -12.88
C ARG A 33 -3.38 4.58 -13.66
N ASP A 34 -3.30 4.70 -14.99
CA ASP A 34 -2.56 3.74 -15.81
C ASP A 34 -1.05 3.88 -15.61
N GLY A 35 -0.56 5.11 -15.45
CA GLY A 35 0.81 5.36 -15.00
C GLY A 35 1.10 4.73 -13.64
N LEU A 36 0.15 4.80 -12.69
CA LEU A 36 0.28 4.18 -11.36
C LEU A 36 0.33 2.66 -11.45
N LEU A 37 -0.51 2.03 -12.29
CA LEU A 37 -0.48 0.57 -12.49
C LEU A 37 0.86 0.10 -13.08
N VAL A 38 1.40 0.83 -14.05
CA VAL A 38 2.72 0.54 -14.64
C VAL A 38 3.85 0.80 -13.64
N ALA A 39 3.75 1.86 -12.83
CA ALA A 39 4.70 2.15 -11.75
C ALA A 39 4.66 1.11 -10.64
N VAL A 40 3.47 0.61 -10.29
CA VAL A 40 3.31 -0.50 -9.35
C VAL A 40 3.94 -1.75 -9.93
N ALA A 41 3.65 -2.13 -11.18
CA ALA A 41 4.27 -3.29 -11.83
C ALA A 41 5.81 -3.18 -11.90
N ALA A 42 6.34 -2.00 -12.19
CA ALA A 42 7.76 -1.70 -12.11
C ALA A 42 8.30 -1.91 -10.69
N ALA A 43 7.62 -1.38 -9.68
CA ALA A 43 7.96 -1.58 -8.27
C ALA A 43 7.87 -3.05 -7.86
N LEU A 44 6.90 -3.84 -8.36
CA LEU A 44 6.78 -5.28 -8.14
C LEU A 44 8.02 -6.02 -8.65
N LEU A 45 8.44 -5.72 -9.88
CA LEU A 45 9.59 -6.35 -10.52
C LEU A 45 10.90 -5.93 -9.83
N PHE A 46 11.03 -4.65 -9.51
CA PHE A 46 12.19 -4.13 -8.77
C PHE A 46 12.28 -4.81 -7.40
N ALA A 47 11.15 -4.92 -6.71
CA ALA A 47 11.03 -5.57 -5.41
C ALA A 47 11.40 -7.06 -5.46
N TRP A 48 10.85 -7.78 -6.43
CA TRP A 48 11.08 -9.21 -6.62
C TRP A 48 12.56 -9.52 -6.87
N HIS A 49 13.27 -8.62 -7.54
CA HIS A 49 14.68 -8.80 -7.88
C HIS A 49 15.66 -8.07 -6.94
N ALA A 50 15.17 -7.21 -6.05
CA ALA A 50 15.97 -6.57 -4.99
C ALA A 50 16.25 -7.48 -3.78
N GLY A 51 15.64 -8.66 -3.70
CA GLY A 51 15.77 -9.62 -2.59
C GLY A 51 17.18 -10.14 -2.28
N GLY A 52 18.22 -9.69 -3.00
CA GLY A 52 19.64 -9.96 -2.69
C GLY A 52 20.42 -8.77 -2.11
N TRP A 53 19.81 -7.58 -2.00
CA TRP A 53 20.50 -6.35 -1.54
C TRP A 53 20.35 -6.10 -0.04
N ARG A 54 19.44 -6.82 0.63
CA ARG A 54 19.36 -6.86 2.10
C ARG A 54 19.93 -8.19 2.56
N ALA A 55 20.71 -8.17 3.63
CA ALA A 55 20.87 -9.35 4.46
C ALA A 55 19.46 -9.84 4.80
N THR A 56 19.14 -11.09 4.44
CA THR A 56 17.89 -11.73 4.87
C THR A 56 17.76 -11.48 6.37
N PRO A 57 16.71 -10.76 6.82
CA PRO A 57 16.55 -10.52 8.26
C PRO A 57 16.56 -11.88 8.93
N ALA A 58 17.42 -12.04 9.94
CA ALA A 58 17.46 -13.27 10.70
C ALA A 58 16.02 -13.56 11.18
N PRO A 59 15.54 -14.80 11.12
CA PRO A 59 14.15 -15.16 11.46
C PRO A 59 13.74 -14.81 12.89
N ARG A 60 14.67 -14.29 13.70
CA ARG A 60 14.52 -13.87 15.10
C ARG A 60 14.84 -12.38 15.34
N SER A 61 14.94 -11.53 14.32
CA SER A 61 15.14 -10.10 14.58
C SER A 61 13.79 -9.44 14.90
N VAL A 62 13.59 -8.99 16.15
CA VAL A 62 12.51 -8.10 16.55
C VAL A 62 12.97 -6.68 16.23
N ALA A 63 12.36 -6.05 15.24
CA ALA A 63 12.65 -4.66 14.93
C ALA A 63 11.80 -3.76 15.83
N GLY A 64 12.41 -3.20 16.88
CA GLY A 64 11.87 -2.02 17.54
C GLY A 64 12.02 -0.78 16.64
N LEU A 65 11.19 0.24 16.86
CA LEU A 65 11.51 1.59 16.39
C LEU A 65 12.32 2.28 17.49
N ALA A 66 13.37 3.03 17.14
CA ALA A 66 14.03 3.91 18.10
C ALA A 66 12.99 4.89 18.69
N GLY A 67 13.11 5.29 19.97
CA GLY A 67 12.09 6.12 20.62
C GLY A 67 11.71 7.39 19.83
N PHE A 68 12.70 8.06 19.22
CA PHE A 68 12.46 9.21 18.35
C PHE A 68 11.81 8.82 17.01
N GLY A 69 12.24 7.70 16.41
CA GLY A 69 11.63 7.14 15.21
C GLY A 69 10.17 6.72 15.42
N GLN A 70 9.85 6.16 16.59
CA GLN A 70 8.49 5.80 16.98
C GLN A 70 7.60 7.04 17.12
N LEU A 71 8.12 8.13 17.69
CA LEU A 71 7.38 9.37 17.84
C LEU A 71 7.08 10.00 16.47
N LEU A 72 8.08 10.10 15.58
CA LEU A 72 7.88 10.54 14.19
C LEU A 72 6.88 9.65 13.44
N TRP A 73 6.96 8.34 13.67
CA TRP A 73 6.11 7.38 13.01
C TRP A 73 4.64 7.48 13.47
N LEU A 74 4.40 7.62 14.78
CA LEU A 74 3.05 7.77 15.34
C LEU A 74 2.44 9.12 14.95
N THR A 75 3.19 10.22 15.04
CA THR A 75 2.70 11.54 14.61
C THR A 75 2.41 11.54 13.12
N GLY A 76 3.28 10.94 12.31
CA GLY A 76 3.04 10.74 10.89
C GLY A 76 1.76 9.99 10.60
N LEU A 77 1.49 8.89 11.32
CA LEU A 77 0.28 8.08 11.14
C LEU A 77 -1.00 8.86 11.51
N VAL A 78 -0.98 9.65 12.58
CA VAL A 78 -2.08 10.54 12.95
C VAL A 78 -2.33 11.58 11.86
N CYS A 79 -1.28 12.24 11.38
CA CYS A 79 -1.38 13.21 10.28
C CYS A 79 -1.93 12.56 9.00
N LEU A 80 -1.53 11.32 8.69
CA LEU A 80 -2.01 10.59 7.52
C LEU A 80 -3.49 10.30 7.56
N VAL A 81 -3.98 9.82 8.71
CA VAL A 81 -5.40 9.52 8.92
C VAL A 81 -6.20 10.81 8.90
N ALA A 82 -5.79 11.83 9.66
CA ALA A 82 -6.51 13.10 9.73
C ALA A 82 -6.53 13.83 8.37
N GLY A 83 -5.39 13.90 7.67
CA GLY A 83 -5.28 14.50 6.35
C GLY A 83 -6.06 13.73 5.29
N GLY A 84 -5.99 12.40 5.29
CA GLY A 84 -6.72 11.55 4.35
C GLY A 84 -8.24 11.67 4.52
N ILE A 85 -8.73 11.67 5.77
CA ILE A 85 -10.14 11.96 6.07
C ILE A 85 -10.51 13.36 5.58
N GLY A 86 -9.69 14.37 5.86
CA GLY A 86 -9.93 15.75 5.42
C GLY A 86 -10.01 15.90 3.90
N THR A 87 -9.19 15.17 3.14
CA THR A 87 -9.25 15.17 1.67
C THR A 87 -10.51 14.49 1.13
N GLY A 88 -11.07 13.52 1.86
CA GLY A 88 -12.25 12.76 1.42
C GLY A 88 -13.58 13.51 1.54
N PHE A 89 -13.66 14.56 2.36
CA PHE A 89 -14.90 15.34 2.56
C PHE A 89 -15.11 16.47 1.53
N ASP A 90 -14.24 16.57 0.52
CA ASP A 90 -14.33 17.49 -0.63
C ASP A 90 -14.88 18.89 -0.32
N VAL A 91 -14.28 19.56 0.67
CA VAL A 91 -14.69 20.91 1.09
C VAL A 91 -14.18 22.01 0.13
N GLY A 92 -13.43 21.63 -0.91
CA GLY A 92 -12.78 22.52 -1.87
C GLY A 92 -11.79 23.52 -1.24
N GLY A 93 -11.10 24.29 -2.09
CA GLY A 93 -10.33 25.47 -1.68
C GLY A 93 -9.23 25.27 -0.63
N LEU A 94 -9.08 26.25 0.27
CA LEU A 94 -8.04 26.28 1.31
C LEU A 94 -8.13 25.07 2.28
N PRO A 95 -9.31 24.64 2.75
CA PRO A 95 -9.43 23.43 3.60
C PRO A 95 -8.89 22.16 2.92
N HIS A 96 -9.18 21.96 1.63
CA HIS A 96 -8.66 20.81 0.88
C HIS A 96 -7.13 20.85 0.76
N LEU A 97 -6.57 22.03 0.48
CA LEU A 97 -5.11 22.23 0.44
C LEU A 97 -4.46 21.91 1.79
N ILE A 98 -5.03 22.39 2.88
CA ILE A 98 -4.54 22.12 4.25
C ILE A 98 -4.57 20.61 4.53
N ALA A 99 -5.68 19.93 4.20
CA ALA A 99 -5.80 18.48 4.38
C ALA A 99 -4.76 17.71 3.55
N ALA A 100 -4.53 18.11 2.29
CA ALA A 100 -3.52 17.51 1.43
C ALA A 100 -2.09 17.71 1.95
N LEU A 101 -1.77 18.90 2.48
CA LEU A 101 -0.47 19.19 3.10
C LEU A 101 -0.26 18.37 4.38
N ILE A 102 -1.29 18.24 5.22
CA ILE A 102 -1.25 17.41 6.44
C ILE A 102 -1.03 15.93 6.06
N TRP A 103 -1.72 15.45 5.03
CA TRP A 103 -1.54 14.09 4.51
C TRP A 103 -0.11 13.87 3.98
N GLY A 104 0.41 14.80 3.18
CA GLY A 104 1.77 14.74 2.64
C GLY A 104 2.85 14.79 3.73
N LEU A 105 2.67 15.65 4.75
CA LEU A 105 3.54 15.69 5.92
C LEU A 105 3.50 14.37 6.70
N GLY A 106 2.31 13.79 6.88
CA GLY A 106 2.13 12.48 7.48
C GLY A 106 2.93 11.39 6.77
N MET A 107 2.91 11.38 5.44
CA MET A 107 3.70 10.45 4.62
C MET A 107 5.21 10.61 4.86
N VAL A 108 5.72 11.84 4.85
CA VAL A 108 7.14 12.12 5.11
C VAL A 108 7.55 11.64 6.51
N LEU A 109 6.73 11.93 7.52
CA LEU A 109 7.00 11.54 8.90
C LEU A 109 6.97 10.02 9.12
N VAL A 110 6.02 9.30 8.49
CA VAL A 110 5.97 7.83 8.55
C VAL A 110 7.21 7.21 7.92
N VAL A 111 7.64 7.71 6.75
CA VAL A 111 8.85 7.22 6.07
C VAL A 111 10.10 7.54 6.90
N ALA A 112 10.22 8.78 7.37
CA ALA A 112 11.35 9.22 8.19
C ALA A 112 11.44 8.43 9.51
N GLY A 113 10.31 8.19 10.18
CA GLY A 113 10.26 7.39 11.42
C GLY A 113 10.59 5.91 11.19
N ALA A 114 10.13 5.33 10.06
CA ALA A 114 10.42 3.94 9.70
C ALA A 114 11.90 3.72 9.31
N TRP A 115 12.56 4.76 8.80
CA TRP A 115 13.96 4.74 8.38
C TRP A 115 14.89 5.42 9.38
N TRP A 116 14.38 5.83 10.55
CA TRP A 116 15.16 6.56 11.52
C TRP A 116 16.33 5.70 12.05
N PRO A 117 17.58 6.20 11.99
CA PRO A 117 18.74 5.46 12.47
C PRO A 117 18.68 5.30 14.01
N GLY A 118 19.17 4.17 14.51
CA GLY A 118 19.25 3.90 15.95
C GLY A 118 18.21 2.93 16.50
N ALA A 119 17.41 2.28 15.64
CA ALA A 119 16.65 1.11 16.05
C ALA A 119 17.62 -0.04 16.34
N ALA A 120 17.74 -0.44 17.61
CA ALA A 120 18.44 -1.65 17.96
C ALA A 120 17.79 -2.82 17.21
N ALA A 121 18.59 -3.59 16.47
CA ALA A 121 18.14 -4.88 15.99
C ALA A 121 18.11 -5.80 17.21
N ASP A 122 16.99 -5.80 17.94
CA ASP A 122 16.80 -6.76 19.02
C ASP A 122 16.75 -8.14 18.38
N TYR A 123 17.69 -8.98 18.76
CA TYR A 123 17.58 -10.40 18.51
C TYR A 123 16.68 -10.96 19.59
N ASP A 124 15.67 -11.73 19.18
CA ASP A 124 14.91 -12.60 20.08
C ASP A 124 15.94 -13.52 20.75
N LEU A 125 16.25 -13.22 22.02
CA LEU A 125 17.16 -14.01 22.83
C LEU A 125 16.64 -15.45 22.85
N PRO A 126 17.51 -16.46 22.69
CA PRO A 126 17.05 -17.83 22.68
C PRO A 126 16.38 -18.14 24.03
N ALA A 127 15.18 -18.73 23.98
CA ALA A 127 14.43 -19.14 25.17
C ALA A 127 15.26 -20.03 26.13
N TYR A 128 16.30 -20.67 25.60
CA TYR A 128 17.25 -21.49 26.32
C TYR A 128 18.67 -21.05 26.01
N ARG A 129 19.50 -20.91 27.04
CA ARG A 129 20.95 -20.85 26.91
C ARG A 129 21.55 -22.20 27.32
N TRP A 130 22.68 -22.54 26.72
CA TRP A 130 23.46 -23.69 27.14
C TRP A 130 24.41 -23.24 28.24
N GLU A 131 24.29 -23.84 29.41
CA GLU A 131 25.17 -23.60 30.54
C GLU A 131 25.87 -24.90 30.91
N LYS A 132 27.09 -24.81 31.43
CA LYS A 132 27.85 -25.98 31.85
C LYS A 132 27.57 -26.21 33.33
N ASP A 133 27.04 -27.38 33.67
CA ASP A 133 26.81 -27.76 35.07
C ASP A 133 28.14 -27.89 35.81
N ALA A 134 28.06 -27.96 37.15
CA ALA A 134 29.22 -28.21 38.02
C ALA A 134 29.98 -29.49 37.63
N ASP A 135 29.28 -30.50 37.09
CA ASP A 135 29.85 -31.76 36.59
C ASP A 135 30.37 -31.67 35.15
N GLY A 136 30.33 -30.49 34.54
CA GLY A 136 30.88 -30.24 33.20
C GLY A 136 29.94 -30.62 32.04
N HIS A 137 28.71 -31.06 32.32
CA HIS A 137 27.71 -31.37 31.31
C HIS A 137 27.02 -30.11 30.77
N PHE A 138 26.74 -30.05 29.47
CA PHE A 138 25.97 -28.95 28.88
C PHE A 138 24.48 -29.17 29.11
N VAL A 139 23.86 -28.29 29.89
CA VAL A 139 22.43 -28.33 30.23
C VAL A 139 21.71 -27.13 29.62
N ARG A 140 20.46 -27.34 29.20
CA ARG A 140 19.60 -26.25 28.71
C ARG A 140 18.97 -25.53 29.90
N VAL A 141 19.34 -24.27 30.08
CA VAL A 141 18.78 -23.41 31.13
C VAL A 141 17.85 -22.39 30.50
N ALA A 142 16.65 -22.23 31.04
CA ALA A 142 15.71 -21.20 30.60
C ALA A 142 16.34 -19.82 30.89
N ALA A 143 16.39 -18.95 29.88
CA ALA A 143 16.90 -17.59 30.06
C ALA A 143 15.87 -16.77 30.86
N ALA A 144 15.97 -16.77 32.19
CA ALA A 144 15.14 -15.94 33.05
C ALA A 144 15.75 -14.54 33.22
N ASP A 145 14.87 -13.54 33.39
CA ASP A 145 15.09 -12.15 33.87
C ASP A 145 15.16 -10.94 32.91
N GLN A 146 14.66 -11.02 31.68
CA GLN A 146 14.31 -9.79 30.91
C GLN A 146 12.90 -9.80 30.28
N ALA A 147 12.03 -10.69 30.77
CA ALA A 147 10.72 -10.97 30.17
C ALA A 147 9.72 -9.79 30.19
N VAL A 148 9.94 -8.71 30.95
CA VAL A 148 8.93 -7.65 31.12
C VAL A 148 8.93 -6.64 29.97
N ASP A 149 10.10 -6.20 29.50
CA ASP A 149 10.20 -5.22 28.41
C ASP A 149 10.19 -5.86 27.01
N GLY A 150 10.82 -7.05 26.86
CA GLY A 150 10.78 -7.83 25.63
C GLY A 150 9.36 -8.27 25.24
N ASN A 151 8.50 -8.54 26.23
CA ASN A 151 7.10 -8.94 25.97
C ASN A 151 6.27 -7.85 25.29
N ARG A 152 6.53 -6.56 25.52
CA ARG A 152 5.76 -5.47 24.87
C ARG A 152 6.18 -5.26 23.42
N ALA A 153 7.49 -5.29 23.12
CA ALA A 153 8.01 -5.21 21.76
C ALA A 153 7.68 -6.46 20.93
N ALA A 154 7.82 -7.65 21.52
CA ALA A 154 7.44 -8.93 20.90
C ALA A 154 5.93 -9.04 20.67
N ALA A 155 5.10 -8.46 21.55
CA ALA A 155 3.65 -8.45 21.36
C ALA A 155 3.21 -7.64 20.13
N ILE A 156 3.85 -6.49 19.86
CA ILE A 156 3.55 -5.64 18.68
C ILE A 156 3.97 -6.33 17.38
N ALA A 157 5.08 -7.08 17.39
CA ALA A 157 5.59 -7.82 16.24
C ALA A 157 4.97 -9.22 16.06
N SER A 158 4.03 -9.63 16.94
CA SER A 158 3.44 -10.97 16.86
C SER A 158 2.73 -11.19 15.51
N PRO A 159 2.96 -12.34 14.85
CA PRO A 159 2.46 -12.58 13.49
C PRO A 159 0.93 -12.50 13.41
N ARG A 160 0.24 -12.87 14.50
CA ARG A 160 -1.22 -12.75 14.62
C ARG A 160 -1.68 -11.29 14.63
N ARG A 161 -1.01 -10.40 15.37
CA ARG A 161 -1.38 -8.97 15.41
C ARG A 161 -1.06 -8.27 14.08
N VAL A 162 0.07 -8.60 13.45
CA VAL A 162 0.39 -8.10 12.11
C VAL A 162 -0.65 -8.57 11.09
N ALA A 163 -1.06 -9.84 11.13
CA ALA A 163 -2.10 -10.36 10.24
C ALA A 163 -3.44 -9.65 10.47
N LEU A 164 -3.86 -9.47 11.73
CA LEU A 164 -5.08 -8.73 12.07
C LEU A 164 -5.02 -7.27 11.61
N ALA A 165 -3.88 -6.60 11.79
CA ALA A 165 -3.69 -5.23 11.31
C ALA A 165 -3.78 -5.14 9.78
N VAL A 166 -3.17 -6.08 9.05
CA VAL A 166 -3.27 -6.15 7.58
C VAL A 166 -4.72 -6.39 7.14
N ILE A 167 -5.43 -7.33 7.79
CA ILE A 167 -6.85 -7.59 7.50
C ILE A 167 -7.69 -6.35 7.77
N ALA A 168 -7.45 -5.64 8.88
CA ALA A 168 -8.16 -4.41 9.22
C ALA A 168 -7.93 -3.32 8.16
N VAL A 169 -6.69 -3.14 7.68
CA VAL A 169 -6.38 -2.17 6.63
C VAL A 169 -7.02 -2.58 5.28
N LEU A 170 -7.03 -3.87 4.94
CA LEU A 170 -7.73 -4.34 3.73
C LEU A 170 -9.24 -4.13 3.83
N ALA A 171 -9.85 -4.41 4.98
CA ALA A 171 -11.26 -4.15 5.22
C ALA A 171 -11.57 -2.65 5.11
N LEU A 172 -10.74 -1.79 5.70
CA LEU A 172 -10.85 -0.34 5.56
C LEU A 172 -10.72 0.10 4.09
N ALA A 173 -9.73 -0.43 3.36
CA ALA A 173 -9.52 -0.10 1.95
C ALA A 173 -10.70 -0.50 1.05
N LEU A 174 -11.35 -1.62 1.36
CA LEU A 174 -12.57 -2.07 0.69
C LEU A 174 -13.74 -1.15 1.04
N LEU A 175 -13.92 -0.86 2.33
CA LEU A 175 -15.00 0.00 2.83
C LEU A 175 -14.92 1.38 2.19
N LEU A 176 -13.76 2.05 2.21
CA LEU A 176 -13.58 3.38 1.61
C LEU A 176 -13.89 3.41 0.10
N ARG A 177 -13.66 2.31 -0.63
CA ARG A 177 -13.90 2.24 -2.10
C ARG A 177 -15.35 1.95 -2.47
N VAL A 178 -16.10 1.35 -1.55
CA VAL A 178 -17.48 0.91 -1.79
C VAL A 178 -18.49 1.81 -1.07
N TRP A 179 -18.06 2.52 -0.01
CA TRP A 179 -18.90 3.30 0.91
C TRP A 179 -19.80 4.29 0.19
N ASP A 180 -19.29 4.97 -0.85
CA ASP A 180 -20.05 5.99 -1.56
C ASP A 180 -20.02 5.84 -3.08
N LEU A 181 -20.35 4.64 -3.56
CA LEU A 181 -20.46 4.40 -5.01
C LEU A 181 -21.65 5.13 -5.64
N THR A 182 -22.64 5.58 -4.86
CA THR A 182 -23.92 6.10 -5.37
C THR A 182 -24.28 7.51 -4.90
N GLY A 183 -23.63 8.05 -3.87
CA GLY A 183 -24.09 9.24 -3.16
C GLY A 183 -23.37 10.54 -3.48
N THR A 184 -22.09 10.55 -3.86
CA THR A 184 -21.37 11.80 -4.20
C THR A 184 -20.46 11.73 -5.43
N PRO A 185 -20.52 12.72 -6.34
CA PRO A 185 -21.58 13.73 -6.51
C PRO A 185 -22.92 13.10 -6.96
N PRO A 186 -24.07 13.73 -6.68
CA PRO A 186 -25.37 13.24 -7.17
C PRO A 186 -25.39 13.23 -8.70
N GLY A 187 -25.55 12.04 -9.28
CA GLY A 187 -25.48 11.81 -10.72
C GLY A 187 -24.11 11.30 -11.18
N CYS A 188 -23.68 11.73 -12.36
CA CYS A 188 -22.39 11.40 -12.95
C CYS A 188 -21.66 12.69 -13.34
N ALA A 189 -20.33 12.68 -13.31
CA ALA A 189 -19.53 13.86 -13.63
C ALA A 189 -18.82 13.70 -14.98
N ALA A 190 -19.04 14.63 -15.91
CA ALA A 190 -18.28 14.80 -17.16
C ALA A 190 -17.98 13.48 -17.90
N SER A 191 -16.72 13.05 -17.87
CA SER A 191 -16.24 11.85 -18.56
C SER A 191 -16.88 10.55 -18.05
N GLU A 192 -17.36 10.52 -16.80
CA GLU A 192 -18.06 9.37 -16.25
C GLU A 192 -19.42 9.16 -16.92
N CYS A 193 -20.16 10.24 -17.18
CA CYS A 193 -21.45 10.16 -17.89
C CYS A 193 -21.26 9.67 -19.32
N ILE A 194 -20.28 10.26 -20.02
CA ILE A 194 -19.98 9.92 -21.41
C ILE A 194 -19.58 8.45 -21.52
N ASN A 195 -18.71 7.98 -20.63
CA ASN A 195 -18.30 6.58 -20.60
C ASN A 195 -19.42 5.64 -20.14
N GLY A 196 -20.28 6.07 -19.22
CA GLY A 196 -21.44 5.30 -18.79
C GLY A 196 -22.43 5.08 -19.93
N LEU A 197 -22.71 6.12 -20.72
CA LEU A 197 -23.57 6.04 -21.90
C LEU A 197 -22.94 5.18 -22.99
N ARG A 198 -21.66 5.38 -23.29
CA ARG A 198 -20.92 4.54 -24.25
C ARG A 198 -20.93 3.06 -23.86
N LEU A 199 -20.85 2.76 -22.57
CA LEU A 199 -20.93 1.38 -22.07
C LEU A 199 -22.32 0.77 -22.33
N VAL A 200 -23.38 1.55 -22.16
CA VAL A 200 -24.77 1.15 -22.47
C VAL A 200 -24.97 0.96 -23.98
N ASP A 201 -24.41 1.86 -24.80
CA ASP A 201 -24.49 1.82 -26.26
C ASP A 201 -23.53 0.78 -26.90
N GLY A 202 -22.76 0.05 -26.09
CA GLY A 202 -21.76 -0.92 -26.55
C GLY A 202 -20.54 -0.32 -27.25
N GLN A 203 -20.39 1.00 -27.20
CA GLN A 203 -19.30 1.76 -27.80
C GLN A 203 -18.02 1.64 -26.96
N PRO A 204 -16.82 1.79 -27.58
CA PRO A 204 -15.58 1.86 -26.83
C PRO A 204 -15.54 3.11 -25.94
N LEU A 205 -14.97 2.95 -24.73
CA LEU A 205 -14.78 4.06 -23.78
C LEU A 205 -13.85 5.13 -24.36
N THR A 206 -13.94 6.37 -23.88
CA THR A 206 -13.19 7.50 -24.45
C THR A 206 -11.67 7.34 -24.39
N PHE A 207 -11.18 6.56 -23.43
CA PHE A 207 -9.76 6.23 -23.25
C PHE A 207 -9.34 4.91 -23.90
N SER A 208 -10.30 4.16 -24.49
CA SER A 208 -10.01 2.90 -25.15
C SER A 208 -9.42 3.13 -26.54
N GLN A 209 -8.20 2.65 -26.76
CA GLN A 209 -7.62 2.62 -28.10
C GLN A 209 -8.13 1.42 -28.91
N PRO A 210 -8.52 1.61 -30.19
CA PRO A 210 -8.94 0.51 -31.06
C PRO A 210 -7.81 -0.53 -31.21
N GLY A 211 -8.13 -1.81 -31.00
CA GLY A 211 -7.17 -2.91 -31.12
C GLY A 211 -6.26 -3.14 -29.90
N ALA A 212 -6.30 -2.26 -28.88
CA ALA A 212 -5.57 -2.45 -27.63
C ALA A 212 -6.37 -3.30 -26.62
N PHE A 213 -5.65 -4.04 -25.76
CA PHE A 213 -6.27 -4.78 -24.67
C PHE A 213 -6.61 -3.85 -23.50
N ASN A 214 -7.88 -3.44 -23.40
CA ASN A 214 -8.36 -2.59 -22.31
C ASN A 214 -8.98 -3.44 -21.19
N LEU A 215 -8.17 -3.78 -20.18
CA LEU A 215 -8.63 -4.59 -19.03
C LEU A 215 -9.80 -3.91 -18.30
N PHE A 216 -9.71 -2.60 -18.08
CA PHE A 216 -10.75 -1.83 -17.43
C PHE A 216 -12.09 -1.94 -18.15
N GLU A 217 -12.10 -1.73 -19.47
CA GLU A 217 -13.31 -1.82 -20.28
C GLU A 217 -13.94 -3.22 -20.22
N ARG A 218 -13.12 -4.28 -20.27
CA ARG A 218 -13.61 -5.65 -20.20
C ARG A 218 -14.27 -5.96 -18.86
N ILE A 219 -13.66 -5.53 -17.76
CA ILE A 219 -14.25 -5.71 -16.43
C ILE A 219 -15.52 -4.87 -16.30
N ALA A 220 -15.53 -3.64 -16.81
CA ALA A 220 -16.72 -2.78 -16.81
C ALA A 220 -17.88 -3.38 -17.62
N ARG A 221 -17.62 -3.95 -18.80
CA ARG A 221 -18.62 -4.66 -19.60
C ARG A 221 -19.14 -5.91 -18.88
N LEU A 222 -18.27 -6.65 -18.20
CA LEU A 222 -18.66 -7.81 -17.39
C LEU A 222 -19.57 -7.38 -16.23
N ILE A 223 -19.20 -6.36 -15.47
CA ILE A 223 -20.03 -5.85 -14.36
C ILE A 223 -21.34 -5.27 -14.90
N TYR A 224 -21.32 -4.62 -16.06
CA TYR A 224 -22.53 -4.12 -16.72
C TYR A 224 -23.49 -5.25 -17.11
N SER A 225 -22.97 -6.38 -17.59
CA SER A 225 -23.82 -7.55 -17.90
C SER A 225 -24.55 -8.10 -16.68
N LEU A 226 -24.05 -7.83 -15.46
CA LEU A 226 -24.66 -8.26 -14.20
C LEU A 226 -25.57 -7.20 -13.58
N THR A 227 -25.23 -5.92 -13.73
CA THR A 227 -25.92 -4.82 -13.03
C THR A 227 -26.90 -4.06 -13.90
N GLY A 228 -26.72 -4.04 -15.23
CA GLY A 228 -27.49 -3.23 -16.17
C GLY A 228 -27.29 -1.72 -16.03
N ALA A 229 -26.42 -1.26 -15.13
CA ALA A 229 -26.23 0.15 -14.80
C ALA A 229 -24.84 0.63 -15.25
N GLY A 230 -24.79 1.51 -16.26
CA GLY A 230 -23.54 1.95 -16.89
C GLY A 230 -22.57 2.61 -15.91
N VAL A 231 -23.01 3.69 -15.24
CA VAL A 231 -22.17 4.45 -14.29
C VAL A 231 -21.76 3.59 -13.09
N LEU A 232 -22.69 2.85 -12.49
CA LEU A 232 -22.40 1.95 -11.37
C LEU A 232 -21.33 0.91 -11.75
N SER A 233 -21.39 0.38 -12.97
CA SER A 233 -20.40 -0.60 -13.46
C SER A 233 -19.01 -0.01 -13.56
N LEU A 234 -18.88 1.24 -14.02
CA LEU A 234 -17.60 1.95 -14.07
C LEU A 234 -17.02 2.16 -12.67
N ARG A 235 -17.86 2.62 -11.71
CA ARG A 235 -17.46 2.84 -10.32
C ARG A 235 -17.05 1.54 -9.63
N LEU A 236 -17.81 0.46 -9.80
CA LEU A 236 -17.46 -0.87 -9.31
C LEU A 236 -16.15 -1.38 -9.92
N THR A 237 -15.92 -1.14 -11.21
CA THR A 237 -14.66 -1.51 -11.85
C THR A 237 -13.48 -0.75 -11.24
N ALA A 238 -13.65 0.54 -10.96
CA ALA A 238 -12.63 1.34 -10.27
C ALA A 238 -12.38 0.79 -8.85
N ALA A 239 -13.43 0.50 -8.09
CA ALA A 239 -13.34 -0.07 -6.74
C ALA A 239 -12.61 -1.43 -6.72
N VAL A 240 -12.96 -2.35 -7.64
CA VAL A 240 -12.34 -3.67 -7.78
C VAL A 240 -10.85 -3.53 -8.10
N MET A 241 -10.51 -2.72 -9.10
CA MET A 241 -9.11 -2.50 -9.48
C MET A 241 -8.30 -1.85 -8.35
N GLY A 242 -8.85 -0.82 -7.70
CA GLY A 242 -8.21 -0.18 -6.55
C GLY A 242 -7.95 -1.17 -5.42
N PHE A 243 -8.93 -2.02 -5.09
CA PHE A 243 -8.78 -3.03 -4.06
C PHE A 243 -7.73 -4.10 -4.44
N ILE A 244 -7.72 -4.55 -5.69
CA ILE A 244 -6.70 -5.48 -6.21
C ILE A 244 -5.30 -4.87 -6.07
N THR A 245 -5.13 -3.59 -6.37
CA THR A 245 -3.84 -2.90 -6.19
C THR A 245 -3.37 -2.93 -4.74
N VAL A 246 -4.27 -2.70 -3.75
CA VAL A 246 -3.93 -2.80 -2.32
C VAL A 246 -3.50 -4.23 -1.97
N LEU A 247 -4.20 -5.25 -2.47
CA LEU A 247 -3.85 -6.66 -2.24
C LEU A 247 -2.49 -7.03 -2.83
N LEU A 248 -2.22 -6.62 -4.07
CA LEU A 248 -0.93 -6.84 -4.72
C LEU A 248 0.18 -6.14 -3.94
N PHE A 249 -0.06 -4.88 -3.53
CA PHE A 249 0.88 -4.15 -2.69
C PHE A 249 1.11 -4.81 -1.33
N ALA A 250 0.10 -5.45 -0.73
CA ALA A 250 0.26 -6.22 0.50
C ALA A 250 1.22 -7.40 0.31
N GLY A 251 1.11 -8.09 -0.83
CA GLY A 251 2.04 -9.15 -1.23
C GLY A 251 3.49 -8.67 -1.36
N VAL A 252 3.68 -7.44 -1.85
CA VAL A 252 4.99 -6.80 -2.03
C VAL A 252 5.57 -6.33 -0.72
N ALA A 253 4.79 -5.62 0.07
CA ALA A 253 5.17 -5.15 1.39
C ALA A 253 5.62 -6.34 2.25
N ARG A 254 4.89 -7.45 2.22
CA ARG A 254 5.29 -8.71 2.89
C ARG A 254 6.68 -9.22 2.48
N ARG A 255 7.12 -8.98 1.25
CA ARG A 255 8.42 -9.43 0.75
C ARG A 255 9.55 -8.43 0.99
N LEU A 256 9.24 -7.14 0.95
CA LEU A 256 10.25 -6.07 1.01
C LEU A 256 10.46 -5.51 2.40
N THR A 257 9.42 -5.46 3.22
CA THR A 257 9.46 -4.78 4.51
C THR A 257 9.34 -5.78 5.66
N ARG A 258 9.79 -5.37 6.84
CA ARG A 258 9.62 -6.18 8.05
C ARG A 258 8.13 -6.20 8.43
N PRO A 259 7.65 -7.25 9.12
CA PRO A 259 6.23 -7.42 9.43
C PRO A 259 5.53 -6.20 10.04
N ALA A 260 6.22 -5.50 10.94
CA ALA A 260 5.72 -4.29 11.60
C ALA A 260 5.39 -3.13 10.64
N PHE A 261 6.02 -3.07 9.46
CA PHE A 261 5.86 -1.99 8.50
C PHE A 261 4.88 -2.32 7.36
N ILE A 262 4.26 -3.50 7.36
CA ILE A 262 3.33 -3.91 6.28
C ILE A 262 2.01 -3.14 6.37
N ALA A 263 1.33 -3.17 7.51
CA ALA A 263 0.04 -2.48 7.69
C ALA A 263 0.14 -0.95 7.47
N PRO A 264 1.18 -0.26 7.93
CA PRO A 264 1.36 1.18 7.68
C PRO A 264 1.60 1.49 6.20
N ALA A 265 2.42 0.68 5.52
CA ALA A 265 2.64 0.83 4.09
C ALA A 265 1.32 0.62 3.31
N LEU A 266 0.49 -0.32 3.73
CA LEU A 266 -0.84 -0.52 3.16
C LEU A 266 -1.77 0.66 3.45
N LEU A 267 -1.69 1.23 4.64
CA LEU A 267 -2.51 2.38 5.04
C LEU A 267 -2.25 3.58 4.11
N LEU A 268 -1.00 3.80 3.70
CA LEU A 268 -0.62 4.86 2.75
C LEU A 268 -1.39 4.76 1.43
N ILE A 269 -1.47 3.56 0.86
CA ILE A 269 -2.17 3.32 -0.39
C ILE A 269 -3.70 3.25 -0.19
N ALA A 270 -4.15 2.73 0.95
CA ALA A 270 -5.56 2.64 1.27
C ALA A 270 -6.21 4.03 1.45
N LEU A 271 -5.46 4.98 2.06
CA LEU A 271 -5.89 6.35 2.35
C LEU A 271 -5.38 7.38 1.33
N SER A 272 -4.75 6.96 0.24
CA SER A 272 -4.31 7.90 -0.78
C SER A 272 -5.53 8.43 -1.54
N PRO A 273 -5.78 9.75 -1.56
CA PRO A 273 -6.93 10.31 -2.27
C PRO A 273 -6.83 10.15 -3.80
N TRP A 274 -5.63 9.83 -4.29
CA TRP A 274 -5.34 9.62 -5.71
C TRP A 274 -5.51 8.16 -6.17
N HIS A 275 -5.90 7.25 -5.26
CA HIS A 275 -5.92 5.80 -5.48
C HIS A 275 -7.23 5.14 -5.03
#